data_AF-A0A5B2XCZ3-F1
#
_entry.id   AF-A0A5B2XCZ3-F1
#
_cell.length_a   1.000
_cell.length_b   1.000
_cell.length_c   1.000
_cell.angle_alpha   90.00
_cell.angle_beta   90.00
_cell.angle_gamma   90.00
#
_symmetry.space_group_name_H-M   'P 1'
#
loop_
_entity.id
_entity.type
_entity.pdbx_description
1 polymer ?
#
loop_
_entity_poly.entity_id
_entity_poly.type
_entity_poly.pdbx_seq_one_letter_code
_entity_poly.pdbx_strand_id
1 'polypeptide(L)'
;MNNTRRSESRGGLWTIPTPPQTRPILIAGVAGGVGTSTAARLLALTRIEVHDLGRYLGGPVDVVVTSTHARATRALLTVLDEIRRHPQAPQPVVVVVGIAPVTPSATRARLRAATPYLADLVTIPYIPDWVGRDDPLGDGIELPKGARKIPRALVEALHRMWPPAAAQPAQFESHPLPPWSPAQVTGWRDVTEETPHATAQLASPLVVDPDQ
;
A
#
# COMPACT_ATOMS: atom_id res chain seq x y z
N MET A 1 -43.76 -35.73 -0.64
CA MET A 1 -42.33 -35.69 -1.00
C MET A 1 -41.86 -34.24 -0.92
N ASN A 2 -41.35 -33.81 0.24
CA ASN A 2 -40.90 -32.42 0.46
C ASN A 2 -39.37 -32.36 0.45
N ASN A 3 -38.82 -31.78 -0.62
CA ASN A 3 -37.39 -31.49 -0.73
C ASN A 3 -37.05 -30.22 0.06
N THR A 4 -36.58 -30.40 1.28
CA THR A 4 -36.01 -29.33 2.10
C THR A 4 -34.57 -29.08 1.65
N ARG A 5 -34.35 -28.05 0.82
CA ARG A 5 -33.01 -27.56 0.49
C ARG A 5 -32.43 -26.87 1.72
N ARG A 6 -31.50 -27.53 2.41
CA ARG A 6 -30.61 -26.88 3.40
C ARG A 6 -29.65 -25.95 2.68
N SER A 7 -29.90 -24.66 2.82
CA SER A 7 -28.92 -23.60 2.57
C SER A 7 -27.90 -23.61 3.69
N GLU A 8 -26.80 -24.35 3.54
CA GLU A 8 -25.61 -24.16 4.37
C GLU A 8 -24.82 -22.97 3.81
N SER A 9 -25.09 -21.79 4.35
CA SER A 9 -24.22 -20.62 4.22
C SER A 9 -22.93 -20.85 5.00
N ARG A 10 -22.00 -21.64 4.45
CA ARG A 10 -20.63 -21.74 4.97
C ARG A 10 -19.83 -20.52 4.50
N GLY A 11 -20.07 -19.38 5.16
CA GLY A 11 -19.08 -18.31 5.28
C GLY A 11 -17.95 -18.80 6.17
N GLY A 12 -17.11 -19.69 5.65
CA GLY A 12 -15.94 -20.17 6.37
C GLY A 12 -15.02 -18.98 6.65
N LEU A 13 -14.97 -18.53 7.91
CA LEU A 13 -13.88 -17.71 8.40
C LEU A 13 -12.59 -18.48 8.09
N TRP A 14 -11.79 -17.95 7.17
CA TRP A 14 -10.50 -18.53 6.83
C TRP A 14 -9.61 -18.47 8.08
N THR A 15 -9.40 -19.60 8.75
CA THR A 15 -8.39 -19.73 9.81
C THR A 15 -7.02 -19.80 9.17
N ILE A 16 -6.54 -18.64 8.70
CA ILE A 16 -5.14 -18.48 8.34
C ILE A 16 -4.40 -18.27 9.66
N PRO A 17 -3.33 -19.04 9.95
CA PRO A 17 -2.50 -18.78 11.11
C PRO A 17 -2.02 -17.32 11.06
N THR A 18 -2.34 -16.54 12.09
CA THR A 18 -1.82 -15.18 12.23
C THR A 18 -0.29 -15.29 12.36
N PRO A 19 0.51 -14.48 11.64
CA PRO A 19 1.96 -14.45 11.86
C PRO A 19 2.26 -14.13 13.33
N PRO A 20 3.38 -14.62 13.88
CA PRO A 20 3.80 -14.29 15.24
C PRO A 20 4.11 -12.79 15.30
N GLN A 21 3.10 -11.98 15.62
CA GLN A 21 3.21 -10.54 15.72
C GLN A 21 3.43 -10.17 17.18
N THR A 22 4.56 -9.51 17.46
CA THR A 22 4.85 -8.88 18.75
C THR A 22 4.41 -7.41 18.79
N ARG A 23 4.03 -6.85 17.63
CA ARG A 23 3.61 -5.46 17.46
C ARG A 23 2.60 -5.33 16.29
N PRO A 24 1.84 -4.22 16.23
CA PRO A 24 0.97 -3.91 15.09
C PRO A 24 1.76 -3.81 13.78
N ILE A 25 1.10 -4.16 12.67
CA ILE A 25 1.61 -3.97 11.31
C ILE A 25 1.48 -2.49 10.93
N LEU A 26 2.60 -1.87 10.57
CA LEU A 26 2.67 -0.50 10.12
C LEU A 26 2.46 -0.45 8.60
N ILE A 27 1.41 0.24 8.16
CA ILE A 27 1.09 0.40 6.74
C ILE A 27 1.12 1.88 6.35
N ALA A 28 1.76 2.19 5.23
CA ALA A 28 1.87 3.56 4.73
C ALA A 28 1.79 3.62 3.21
N GLY A 29 1.14 4.66 2.68
CA GLY A 29 1.07 4.93 1.25
C GLY A 29 2.26 5.75 0.74
N VAL A 30 2.76 5.45 -0.46
CA VAL A 30 3.83 6.25 -1.09
C VAL A 30 3.39 7.67 -1.49
N ALA A 31 2.07 7.92 -1.52
CA ALA A 31 1.46 9.21 -1.83
C ALA A 31 0.04 9.26 -1.26
N GLY A 32 -0.61 10.43 -1.30
CA GLY A 32 -2.03 10.56 -0.99
C GLY A 32 -2.91 9.85 -2.03
N GLY A 33 -4.04 9.27 -1.60
CA GLY A 33 -5.03 8.67 -2.49
C GLY A 33 -4.62 7.33 -3.13
N VAL A 34 -3.59 6.66 -2.62
CA VAL A 34 -3.13 5.36 -3.16
C VAL A 34 -3.92 4.15 -2.66
N GLY A 35 -4.87 4.34 -1.74
CA GLY A 35 -5.68 3.27 -1.16
C GLY A 35 -5.09 2.63 0.11
N THR A 36 -4.28 3.36 0.88
CA THR A 36 -3.68 2.87 2.13
C THR A 36 -4.75 2.35 3.10
N SER A 37 -5.79 3.13 3.37
CA SER A 37 -6.87 2.75 4.28
C SER A 37 -7.68 1.56 3.78
N THR A 38 -7.82 1.40 2.46
CA THR A 38 -8.44 0.21 1.86
C THR A 38 -7.60 -1.04 2.14
N ALA A 39 -6.28 -0.96 1.93
CA ALA A 39 -5.36 -2.07 2.23
C ALA A 39 -5.33 -2.38 3.74
N ALA A 40 -5.34 -1.35 4.59
CA ALA A 40 -5.38 -1.51 6.05
C ALA A 40 -6.65 -2.24 6.51
N ARG A 41 -7.81 -1.84 5.99
CA ARG A 41 -9.09 -2.51 6.27
C ARG A 41 -9.11 -3.95 5.79
N LEU A 42 -8.57 -4.25 4.60
CA LEU A 42 -8.45 -5.63 4.09
C LEU A 42 -7.59 -6.52 5.00
N LEU A 43 -6.50 -5.98 5.56
CA LEU A 43 -5.69 -6.67 6.56
C LEU A 43 -6.45 -6.83 7.88
N ALA A 44 -7.20 -5.82 8.33
CA ALA A 44 -7.98 -5.89 9.56
C ALA A 44 -9.05 -7.00 9.53
N LEU A 45 -9.59 -7.35 8.35
CA LEU A 45 -10.47 -8.52 8.17
C LEU A 45 -9.83 -9.85 8.57
N THR A 46 -8.50 -9.90 8.67
CA THR A 46 -7.72 -11.10 9.03
C THR A 46 -7.38 -11.17 10.51
N ARG A 47 -7.89 -10.24 11.33
CA ARG A 47 -7.61 -10.09 12.77
C ARG A 47 -6.15 -9.75 13.09
N ILE A 48 -5.39 -9.33 12.09
CA ILE A 48 -4.07 -8.72 12.27
C ILE A 48 -4.29 -7.29 12.76
N GLU A 49 -3.57 -6.89 13.81
CA GLU A 49 -3.57 -5.50 14.25
C GLU A 49 -2.79 -4.64 13.26
N VAL A 50 -3.41 -3.58 12.76
CA VAL A 50 -2.84 -2.71 11.73
C VAL A 50 -2.91 -1.27 12.20
N HIS A 51 -1.81 -0.54 12.02
CA HIS A 51 -1.74 0.89 12.21
C HIS A 51 -1.58 1.57 10.84
N ASP A 52 -2.65 2.24 10.39
CA ASP A 52 -2.63 3.02 9.14
C ASP A 52 -1.95 4.38 9.39
N LEU A 53 -0.76 4.56 8.82
CA LEU A 53 0.01 5.79 8.90
C LEU A 53 -0.41 6.82 7.84
N GLY A 54 -1.34 6.46 6.96
CA GLY A 54 -1.77 7.27 5.82
C GLY A 54 -0.69 7.33 4.74
N ARG A 55 0.20 8.32 4.84
CA ARG A 55 1.33 8.54 3.91
C ARG A 55 2.65 8.17 4.59
N TYR A 56 3.59 7.64 3.82
CA TYR A 56 4.95 7.43 4.29
C TYR A 56 5.61 8.78 4.61
N LEU A 57 6.05 8.93 5.85
CA LEU A 57 6.74 10.12 6.35
C LEU A 57 8.14 9.76 6.89
N GLY A 58 8.69 8.59 6.54
CA GLY A 58 9.96 8.11 7.09
C GLY A 58 9.81 7.04 8.17
N GLY A 59 10.91 6.40 8.52
CA GLY A 59 10.95 5.33 9.51
C GLY A 59 10.66 3.94 8.93
N PRO A 60 10.64 2.90 9.79
CA PRO A 60 10.33 1.54 9.40
C PRO A 60 8.82 1.39 9.12
N VAL A 61 8.49 0.69 8.04
CA VAL A 61 7.11 0.26 7.72
C VAL A 61 7.12 -1.17 7.21
N ASP A 62 6.05 -1.91 7.49
CA ASP A 62 5.90 -3.32 7.11
C ASP A 62 5.23 -3.47 5.76
N VAL A 63 4.28 -2.58 5.46
CA VAL A 63 3.50 -2.58 4.23
C VAL A 63 3.56 -1.22 3.57
N VAL A 64 3.99 -1.19 2.31
CA VAL A 64 4.02 0.02 1.48
C VAL A 64 2.92 -0.07 0.43
N VAL A 65 2.01 0.90 0.43
CA VAL A 65 0.89 0.94 -0.52
C VAL A 65 1.20 1.90 -1.65
N THR A 66 1.02 1.46 -2.88
CA THR A 66 1.07 2.30 -4.08
C THR A 66 -0.15 2.03 -4.94
N SER A 67 -0.39 2.86 -5.95
CA SER A 67 -1.45 2.63 -6.92
C SER A 67 -0.89 2.47 -8.33
N THR A 68 -1.70 2.00 -9.27
CA THR A 68 -1.27 1.91 -10.67
C THR A 68 -1.07 3.26 -11.35
N HIS A 69 -1.35 4.37 -10.66
CA HIS A 69 -1.09 5.74 -11.11
C HIS A 69 0.41 6.00 -11.30
N ALA A 70 0.77 6.70 -12.38
CA ALA A 70 2.17 6.94 -12.74
C ALA A 70 2.92 7.75 -11.66
N ARG A 71 2.25 8.73 -11.04
CA ARG A 71 2.83 9.55 -9.96
C ARG A 71 3.19 8.71 -8.73
N ALA A 72 2.26 7.85 -8.28
CA ALA A 72 2.48 7.01 -7.11
C ALA A 72 3.60 5.98 -7.34
N THR A 73 3.62 5.36 -8.51
CA THR A 73 4.67 4.37 -8.85
C THR A 73 6.05 4.97 -9.08
N ARG A 74 6.15 6.27 -9.42
CA ARG A 74 7.45 6.98 -9.44
C ARG A 74 8.02 7.16 -8.03
N ALA A 75 7.19 7.48 -7.04
CA ALA A 75 7.61 7.67 -5.65
C ALA A 75 8.03 6.36 -4.96
N LEU A 76 7.57 5.20 -5.46
CA LEU A 76 7.81 3.90 -4.83
C LEU A 76 9.29 3.60 -4.61
N LEU A 77 10.15 3.78 -5.62
CA LEU A 77 11.58 3.44 -5.48
C LEU A 77 12.28 4.34 -4.44
N THR A 78 11.90 5.61 -4.36
CA THR A 78 12.42 6.54 -3.35
C THR A 78 12.05 6.10 -1.94
N VAL A 79 10.78 5.73 -1.72
CA VAL A 79 10.31 5.23 -0.42
C VAL A 79 11.01 3.92 -0.04
N LEU A 80 11.17 2.98 -0.98
CA LEU A 80 11.86 1.72 -0.72
C LEU A 80 13.35 1.90 -0.40
N ASP A 81 14.03 2.81 -1.10
CA ASP A 81 15.43 3.13 -0.80
C ASP A 81 15.60 3.72 0.60
N GLU A 82 14.62 4.52 1.03
CA GLU A 82 14.61 5.09 2.37
C GLU A 82 14.36 4.06 3.47
N ILE A 83 13.37 3.20 3.29
CA ILE A 83 13.09 2.09 4.22
C ILE A 83 14.34 1.23 4.39
N ARG A 84 15.05 0.93 3.29
CA ARG A 84 16.29 0.13 3.31
C ARG A 84 17.42 0.78 4.11
N ARG A 85 17.45 2.11 4.25
CA ARG A 85 18.44 2.80 5.07
C ARG A 85 18.21 2.63 6.57
N HIS A 86 17.04 2.12 6.99
CA HIS A 86 16.77 1.81 8.39
C HIS A 86 17.30 0.41 8.77
N PRO A 87 18.30 0.30 9.69
CA PRO A 87 18.98 -0.97 9.98
C PRO A 87 18.06 -2.08 10.52
N GLN A 88 16.94 -1.71 11.13
CA GLN A 88 16.00 -2.64 11.77
C GLN A 88 14.73 -2.87 10.93
N ALA A 89 14.59 -2.23 9.76
CA ALA A 89 13.41 -2.40 8.93
C ALA A 89 13.47 -3.73 8.16
N PRO A 90 12.42 -4.56 8.21
CA PRO A 90 12.32 -5.70 7.31
C PRO A 90 12.14 -5.23 5.86
N GLN A 91 12.36 -6.11 4.89
CA GLN A 91 11.96 -5.83 3.51
C GLN A 91 10.43 -5.71 3.46
N PRO A 92 9.86 -4.59 3.01
CA PRO A 92 8.43 -4.36 3.09
C PRO A 92 7.65 -5.22 2.09
N VAL A 93 6.40 -5.51 2.42
CA VAL A 93 5.40 -5.99 1.46
C VAL A 93 4.85 -4.79 0.69
N VAL A 94 4.89 -4.84 -0.64
CA VAL A 94 4.29 -3.79 -1.48
C VAL A 94 2.88 -4.19 -1.89
N VAL A 95 1.91 -3.33 -1.61
CA VAL A 95 0.53 -3.47 -2.07
C VAL A 95 0.27 -2.50 -3.21
N VAL A 96 -0.14 -3.02 -4.37
CA VAL A 96 -0.47 -2.22 -5.56
C VAL A 96 -1.98 -2.16 -5.74
N VAL A 97 -2.57 -0.98 -5.62
CA VAL A 97 -4.00 -0.73 -5.80
C VAL A 97 -4.29 -0.32 -7.25
N GLY A 98 -5.10 -1.12 -7.94
CA GLY A 98 -5.57 -0.82 -9.28
C GLY A 98 -6.60 0.30 -9.27
N ILE A 99 -6.27 1.44 -9.88
CA ILE A 99 -7.22 2.54 -10.10
C ILE A 99 -7.92 2.47 -11.47
N ALA A 100 -7.52 1.54 -12.32
CA ALA A 100 -8.09 1.29 -13.63
C ALA A 100 -7.97 -0.20 -13.98
N PRO A 101 -8.80 -0.74 -14.89
CA PRO A 101 -8.77 -2.15 -15.29
C PRO A 101 -7.42 -2.62 -15.84
N VAL A 102 -6.65 -1.72 -16.44
CA VAL A 102 -5.38 -2.04 -17.10
C VAL A 102 -4.24 -1.30 -16.40
N THR A 103 -3.18 -2.04 -16.08
CA THR A 103 -1.95 -1.44 -15.53
C THR A 103 -1.05 -0.96 -16.67
N PRO A 104 -0.66 0.33 -16.71
CA PRO A 104 0.22 0.86 -17.75
C PRO A 104 1.56 0.12 -17.83
N SER A 105 2.15 0.00 -19.02
CA SER A 105 3.45 -0.65 -19.25
C SER A 105 4.57 -0.02 -18.40
N ALA A 106 4.62 1.32 -18.35
CA ALA A 106 5.57 2.06 -17.52
C ALA A 106 5.43 1.74 -16.03
N THR A 107 4.20 1.59 -15.54
CA THR A 107 3.93 1.17 -14.16
C THR A 107 4.47 -0.24 -13.91
N ARG A 108 4.19 -1.20 -14.81
CA ARG A 108 4.72 -2.57 -14.71
C ARG A 108 6.25 -2.60 -14.69
N ALA A 109 6.91 -1.79 -15.52
CA ALA A 109 8.37 -1.70 -15.54
C ALA A 109 8.94 -1.19 -14.20
N ARG A 110 8.30 -0.18 -13.58
CA ARG A 110 8.70 0.33 -12.26
C ARG A 110 8.48 -0.70 -11.14
N LEU A 111 7.35 -1.40 -11.16
CA LEU A 111 7.08 -2.47 -10.19
C LEU A 111 8.10 -3.61 -10.29
N ARG A 112 8.52 -3.96 -11.52
CA ARG A 112 9.60 -4.93 -11.76
C ARG A 112 10.94 -4.43 -11.21
N ALA A 113 11.25 -3.15 -11.40
CA ALA A 113 12.47 -2.56 -10.84
C ALA A 113 12.44 -2.53 -9.30
N ALA A 114 11.27 -2.47 -8.68
CA ALA A 114 11.10 -2.51 -7.23
C ALA A 114 11.21 -3.93 -6.64
N THR A 115 11.01 -4.99 -7.43
CA THR A 115 10.97 -6.39 -6.98
C THR A 115 12.17 -6.84 -6.14
N PRO A 116 13.42 -6.42 -6.40
CA PRO A 116 14.56 -6.80 -5.56
C PRO A 116 14.55 -6.21 -4.14
N TYR A 117 13.69 -5.23 -3.84
CA TYR A 117 13.67 -4.49 -2.58
C TYR A 117 12.50 -4.84 -1.66
N LEU A 118 11.68 -5.81 -2.03
CA LEU A 118 10.43 -6.16 -1.37
C LEU A 118 10.40 -7.63 -0.97
N ALA A 119 9.78 -7.92 0.17
CA ALA A 119 9.54 -9.30 0.59
C ALA A 119 8.47 -9.96 -0.30
N ASP A 120 7.46 -9.19 -0.69
CA ASP A 120 6.41 -9.62 -1.61
C ASP A 120 5.69 -8.45 -2.27
N LEU A 121 4.93 -8.74 -3.34
CA LEU A 121 4.08 -7.80 -4.05
C LEU A 121 2.65 -8.36 -4.16
N VAL A 122 1.71 -7.72 -3.50
CA VAL A 122 0.28 -8.06 -3.56
C VAL A 122 -0.48 -7.04 -4.39
N THR A 123 -1.26 -7.49 -5.36
CA THR A 123 -2.09 -6.61 -6.18
C THR A 123 -3.54 -6.66 -5.73
N ILE A 124 -4.10 -5.49 -5.43
CA ILE A 124 -5.53 -5.25 -5.28
C ILE A 124 -6.03 -4.84 -6.67
N PRO A 125 -6.78 -5.69 -7.39
CA PRO A 125 -7.29 -5.33 -8.71
C PRO A 125 -8.25 -4.15 -8.63
N TYR A 126 -8.44 -3.49 -9.77
CA TYR A 126 -9.51 -2.50 -9.90
C TYR A 126 -10.86 -3.18 -9.67
N ILE A 127 -11.61 -2.67 -8.69
CA ILE A 127 -12.94 -3.16 -8.33
C ILE A 127 -13.92 -2.01 -8.59
N PRO A 128 -14.70 -2.06 -9.69
CA PRO A 128 -15.62 -1.00 -10.06
C PRO A 128 -16.56 -0.59 -8.91
N ASP A 129 -17.01 -1.58 -8.13
CA ASP A 129 -17.94 -1.38 -7.02
C ASP A 129 -17.37 -0.53 -5.88
N TRP A 130 -16.05 -0.35 -5.82
CA TRP A 130 -15.38 0.48 -4.80
C TRP A 130 -15.21 1.93 -5.24
N VAL A 131 -15.38 2.22 -6.52
CA VAL A 131 -15.17 3.56 -7.06
C VAL A 131 -16.27 4.50 -6.57
N GLY A 132 -15.87 5.66 -6.04
CA GLY A 132 -16.80 6.68 -5.54
C GLY A 132 -17.44 6.34 -4.18
N ARG A 133 -16.98 5.28 -3.51
CA ARG A 133 -17.39 4.97 -2.13
C ARG A 133 -16.38 5.52 -1.14
N ASP A 134 -16.88 6.24 -0.15
CA ASP A 134 -16.06 6.74 0.97
C ASP A 134 -15.55 5.57 1.83
N ASP A 135 -16.38 4.53 2.00
CA ASP A 135 -16.02 3.31 2.72
C ASP A 135 -16.40 2.04 1.91
N PRO A 136 -15.51 1.57 1.02
CA PRO A 136 -15.79 0.39 0.21
C PRO A 136 -15.83 -0.92 1.01
N LEU A 137 -15.41 -0.89 2.28
CA LEU A 137 -15.26 -2.05 3.17
C LEU A 137 -15.96 -1.84 4.52
N GLY A 138 -17.00 -1.00 4.55
CA GLY A 138 -17.79 -0.73 5.74
C GLY A 138 -18.45 -2.00 6.31
N ASP A 139 -18.94 -1.88 7.54
CA ASP A 139 -19.44 -3.02 8.32
C ASP A 139 -20.51 -3.82 7.56
N GLY A 140 -20.27 -5.13 7.44
CA GLY A 140 -21.22 -6.07 6.84
C GLY A 140 -21.17 -6.18 5.31
N ILE A 141 -20.29 -5.47 4.61
CA ILE A 141 -20.15 -5.60 3.16
C ILE A 141 -19.38 -6.88 2.81
N GLU A 142 -20.04 -7.79 2.07
CA GLU A 142 -19.36 -8.96 1.51
C GLU A 142 -18.34 -8.53 0.45
N LEU A 143 -17.13 -9.06 0.52
CA LEU A 143 -16.10 -8.79 -0.48
C LEU A 143 -16.56 -9.23 -1.88
N PRO A 144 -16.48 -8.35 -2.90
CA PRO A 144 -16.71 -8.72 -4.29
C PRO A 144 -15.85 -9.92 -4.68
N LYS A 145 -16.29 -10.74 -5.63
CA LYS A 145 -15.60 -11.98 -6.03
C LYS A 145 -14.11 -11.78 -6.33
N GLY A 146 -13.75 -10.65 -6.96
CA GLY A 146 -12.36 -10.28 -7.25
C GLY A 146 -11.50 -9.93 -6.02
N ALA A 147 -12.14 -9.56 -4.90
CA ALA A 147 -11.49 -9.12 -3.68
C ALA A 147 -11.32 -10.23 -2.63
N ARG A 148 -12.09 -11.32 -2.71
CA ARG A 148 -12.14 -12.38 -1.67
C ARG A 148 -10.81 -13.04 -1.36
N LYS A 149 -9.89 -13.10 -2.33
CA LYS A 149 -8.57 -13.72 -2.17
C LYS A 149 -7.53 -12.76 -1.60
N ILE A 150 -7.82 -11.46 -1.58
CA ILE A 150 -6.84 -10.43 -1.20
C ILE A 150 -6.42 -10.54 0.26
N PRO A 151 -7.34 -10.67 1.26
CA PRO A 151 -6.92 -10.77 2.65
C PRO A 151 -5.96 -11.95 2.88
N ARG A 152 -6.25 -13.09 2.24
CA ARG A 152 -5.36 -14.25 2.29
C ARG A 152 -3.99 -13.99 1.68
N ALA A 153 -3.94 -13.40 0.49
CA ALA A 153 -2.68 -13.06 -0.18
C ALA A 153 -1.83 -12.08 0.65
N LEU A 154 -2.47 -11.12 1.33
CA LEU A 154 -1.80 -10.18 2.23
C LEU A 154 -1.18 -10.90 3.43
N VAL A 155 -1.90 -11.83 4.07
CA VAL A 155 -1.37 -12.61 5.19
C VAL A 155 -0.20 -13.50 4.74
N GLU A 156 -0.34 -14.18 3.60
CA GLU A 156 0.73 -15.01 3.03
C GLU A 156 1.99 -14.18 2.70
N ALA A 157 1.83 -12.95 2.22
CA ALA A 157 2.94 -12.02 1.99
C ALA A 157 3.61 -11.59 3.30
N LEU A 158 2.84 -11.28 4.35
CA LEU A 158 3.39 -10.93 5.66
C LEU A 158 4.18 -12.10 6.29
N HIS A 159 3.73 -13.35 6.10
CA HIS A 159 4.49 -14.52 6.53
C HIS A 159 5.85 -14.66 5.81
N ARG A 160 5.97 -14.19 4.56
CA ARG A 160 7.25 -14.20 3.84
C ARG A 160 8.21 -13.12 4.32
N MET A 161 7.68 -12.03 4.88
CA MET A 161 8.48 -10.96 5.49
C MET A 161 9.11 -11.39 6.82
N TRP A 162 8.41 -12.20 7.62
CA TRP A 162 8.94 -12.80 8.84
C TRP A 162 9.04 -14.32 8.70
N PRO A 163 10.11 -14.85 8.09
CA PRO A 163 10.31 -16.29 8.05
C PRO A 163 10.26 -16.86 9.46
N PRO A 164 9.60 -18.01 9.67
CA PRO A 164 9.42 -18.59 11.01
C PRO A 164 10.77 -18.71 11.71
N ALA A 165 10.80 -18.34 12.99
CA ALA A 165 11.98 -18.14 13.84
C ALA A 165 13.02 -19.28 13.84
N ALA A 166 12.69 -20.46 13.30
CA ALA A 166 13.62 -21.56 13.07
C ALA A 166 14.81 -21.22 12.15
N ALA A 167 14.79 -20.10 11.42
CA ALA A 167 15.88 -19.67 10.53
C ALA A 167 16.71 -18.48 11.06
N GLN A 168 16.41 -17.94 12.26
CA GLN A 168 17.20 -16.85 12.83
C GLN A 168 18.23 -17.41 13.83
N PRO A 169 19.55 -17.25 13.59
CA PRO A 169 20.54 -17.48 14.65
C PRO A 169 20.20 -16.56 15.83
N ALA A 170 20.36 -17.08 17.05
CA ALA A 170 19.83 -16.58 18.33
C ALA A 170 20.36 -15.19 18.80
N GLN A 171 20.33 -14.16 17.95
CA GLN A 171 20.98 -12.87 18.22
C GLN A 171 20.06 -11.64 18.14
N PHE A 172 18.74 -11.80 18.13
CA PHE A 172 17.86 -10.66 18.43
C PHE A 172 17.69 -10.55 19.94
N GLU A 173 18.66 -9.91 20.61
CA GLU A 173 18.40 -9.25 21.88
C GLU A 173 17.25 -8.28 21.65
N SER A 174 16.14 -8.49 22.36
CA SER A 174 14.97 -7.62 22.32
C SER A 174 15.31 -6.27 22.95
N HIS A 175 15.99 -5.41 22.20
CA HIS A 175 16.06 -4.00 22.53
C HIS A 175 14.66 -3.41 22.39
N PRO A 176 14.10 -2.79 23.44
CA PRO A 176 12.84 -2.06 23.32
C PRO A 176 13.03 -1.01 22.24
N LEU A 177 12.20 -1.07 21.18
CA LEU A 177 12.14 -0.01 20.19
C LEU A 177 11.89 1.30 20.96
N PRO A 178 12.63 2.39 20.67
CA PRO A 178 12.28 3.69 21.22
C PRO A 178 10.81 3.98 20.89
N PRO A 179 10.06 4.69 21.75
CA PRO A 179 8.69 5.07 21.44
C PRO A 179 8.71 5.90 20.17
N TRP A 180 8.39 5.25 19.04
CA TRP A 180 8.32 5.93 17.76
C TRP A 180 7.15 6.92 17.86
N SER A 181 7.48 8.20 17.90
CA SER A 181 6.47 9.26 17.91
C SER A 181 6.41 9.87 16.51
N PRO A 182 5.25 9.88 15.85
CA PRO A 182 5.10 10.55 14.56
C PRO A 182 5.46 12.05 14.62
N ALA A 183 5.49 12.66 15.81
CA ALA A 183 5.88 14.05 16.02
C ALA A 183 7.39 14.32 15.88
N GLN A 184 8.25 13.30 15.89
CA GLN A 184 9.71 13.50 15.79
C GLN A 184 10.20 13.71 14.35
N VAL A 185 9.31 13.60 13.36
CA VAL A 185 9.65 13.82 11.96
C VAL A 185 9.42 15.28 11.57
N THR A 186 10.14 16.20 12.23
CA THR A 186 10.16 17.62 11.84
C THR A 186 11.30 17.83 10.84
N GLY A 187 10.96 18.01 9.56
CA GLY A 187 11.95 18.34 8.52
C GLY A 187 11.65 17.80 7.13
N TRP A 188 10.54 17.09 6.94
CA TRP A 188 10.22 16.50 5.64
C TRP A 188 9.61 17.51 4.70
N ARG A 189 10.35 17.83 3.65
CA ARG A 189 9.79 18.42 2.44
C ARG A 189 8.88 17.39 1.81
N ASP A 190 7.69 17.82 1.44
CA ASP A 190 6.83 17.05 0.58
C ASP A 190 7.63 16.74 -0.69
N VAL A 191 8.10 15.49 -0.86
CA VAL A 191 8.86 15.07 -2.07
C VAL A 191 8.00 15.25 -3.34
N THR A 192 6.73 15.61 -3.16
CA THR A 192 5.75 15.88 -4.19
C THR A 192 5.48 17.35 -4.49
N GLU A 193 6.11 18.30 -3.78
CA GLU A 193 6.16 19.71 -4.18
C GLU A 193 7.13 19.84 -5.36
N GLU A 194 6.62 19.52 -6.55
CA GLU A 194 7.17 20.08 -7.78
C GLU A 194 7.17 21.60 -7.62
N THR A 195 8.37 22.19 -7.59
CA THR A 195 8.56 23.63 -7.84
C THR A 195 7.66 23.99 -9.03
N PRO A 196 6.71 24.92 -8.92
CA PRO A 196 5.90 25.31 -10.07
C PRO A 196 6.86 25.74 -11.16
N HIS A 197 6.94 24.97 -12.25
CA HIS A 197 7.61 25.43 -13.45
C HIS A 197 6.91 26.73 -13.84
N ALA A 198 7.63 27.83 -13.66
CA ALA A 198 7.23 29.14 -14.11
C ALA A 198 6.70 29.00 -15.53
N THR A 199 5.41 29.24 -15.69
CA THR A 199 4.76 29.40 -16.98
C THR A 199 5.56 30.45 -17.72
N ALA A 200 6.24 30.03 -18.79
CA ALA A 200 6.97 30.93 -19.65
C ALA A 200 5.99 31.99 -20.18
N GLN A 201 6.26 33.22 -19.76
CA GLN A 201 5.62 34.43 -20.22
C GLN A 201 5.87 34.67 -21.73
N LEU A 202 4.85 35.25 -22.36
CA LEU A 202 4.89 36.17 -23.50
C LEU A 202 5.14 35.61 -24.90
N ALA A 203 4.04 35.30 -25.60
CA ALA A 203 3.90 35.65 -27.01
C ALA A 203 3.03 36.92 -27.09
N SER A 204 3.66 38.05 -27.40
CA SER A 204 2.98 39.32 -27.69
C SER A 204 2.14 39.19 -28.97
N PRO A 205 0.94 39.80 -29.04
CA PRO A 205 0.22 39.93 -30.30
C PRO A 205 0.94 40.95 -31.20
N LEU A 206 1.22 40.52 -32.43
CA LEU A 206 1.70 41.36 -33.52
C LEU A 206 0.57 42.35 -33.88
N VAL A 207 0.73 43.63 -33.53
CA VAL A 207 -0.13 44.70 -34.04
C VAL A 207 0.26 44.93 -35.49
N VAL A 208 -0.63 44.61 -36.41
CA VAL A 208 -0.52 44.96 -37.83
C VAL A 208 -1.12 46.34 -37.99
N ASP A 209 -0.31 47.29 -38.43
CA ASP A 209 -0.68 48.68 -38.72
C ASP A 209 -1.47 48.74 -40.04
N PRO A 210 -2.73 49.22 -40.06
CA PRO A 210 -3.50 49.32 -41.29
C PRO A 210 -3.48 50.77 -41.80
N ASP A 211 -2.35 51.26 -42.33
CA ASP A 211 -2.31 52.47 -43.19
C ASP A 211 -0.93 52.68 -43.85
N GLN A 212 -0.44 51.66 -44.58
CA GLN A 212 0.63 51.79 -45.59
C GLN A 212 0.23 51.11 -46.90
#